data_AF-A0A8D8DP93-F1
#
_entry.id   AF-A0A8D8DP93-F1
#
_cell.length_a   1.000
_cell.length_b   1.000
_cell.length_c   1.000
_cell.angle_alpha   90.00
_cell.angle_beta   90.00
_cell.angle_gamma   90.00
#
_symmetry.space_group_name_H-M   'P 1'
#
loop_
_entity.id
_entity.type
_entity.pdbx_description
1 polymer ?
#
loop_
_entity_poly.entity_id
_entity_poly.type
_entity_poly.pdbx_seq_one_letter_code
_entity_poly.pdbx_strand_id
1 'polypeptide(L)'
;LILEPNSRFYADPLIVLDFQSLYPSIIIAYNYCFSTCLGRVEHLGQSEPFEFGASQLRLSPRMLKVLVEKNLVTVSPCGAVFVKSSVREGILPRMLNEILTTRLMVKASMKLHKENSILQRVLHSRQLGLKLIANVTYGYTAANFSGRMPCVEVGDSVVSKGRETLERAIKLVESTERWGAKVMYGDTDSMFVLCPGRTRQDAFKIGEEIAEAVTRDNPPPVKLKLEKVYQPSILQTKKRYVGYMYESADQEKPVYEAKGIETVRRDGCPVVSKMLEKVLRILFETQDVSRVKDYTCRQFTKILEDRVNVQDYIFAKEFRGQDGYKPGACVPALELTRRWKTVDPRREPRRGERVPYVIINGPPLVPLIRLVRSPDELLADPGLKINSNYYITKAIIPPLNRCLLLIGADVNQWYNELPRKVLMLHNTGGGGAGKAKRSLLASELQLPKKSTISQYFSTTSCVGDCGNQTHRGVCGECLGRPQRTVSYVMDKINRLERRVELGEKMCKSCCQRTFETACTSLDCPVLFVINRRTREHGQVQYYRDLLEKMF
;
A
#
# COMPACT_ATOMS: atom_id res chain seq x y z
N LEU A 1 -9.97 -21.76 -1.29
CA LEU A 1 -11.25 -21.06 -0.99
C LEU A 1 -10.93 -19.65 -0.53
N ILE A 2 -11.72 -18.64 -0.93
CA ILE A 2 -11.66 -17.30 -0.32
C ILE A 2 -13.10 -16.94 0.04
N LEU A 3 -13.40 -16.93 1.34
CA LEU A 3 -14.73 -16.54 1.83
C LEU A 3 -14.94 -15.04 1.60
N GLU A 4 -16.19 -14.64 1.39
CA GLU A 4 -16.50 -13.22 1.43
C GLU A 4 -16.38 -12.72 2.88
N PRO A 5 -15.61 -11.65 3.13
CA PRO A 5 -15.54 -11.10 4.47
C PRO A 5 -16.84 -10.38 4.82
N ASN A 6 -17.30 -10.59 6.05
CA ASN A 6 -18.29 -9.71 6.65
C ASN A 6 -17.67 -8.32 6.83
N SER A 7 -18.02 -7.41 5.91
CA SER A 7 -17.35 -6.13 5.75
C SER A 7 -17.84 -5.13 6.80
N ARG A 8 -17.04 -4.90 7.84
CA ARG A 8 -17.39 -4.01 8.97
C ARG A 8 -16.17 -3.65 9.81
N PHE A 9 -16.36 -2.73 10.74
CA PHE A 9 -15.46 -2.50 11.87
C PHE A 9 -15.72 -3.52 12.99
N TYR A 10 -14.65 -4.06 13.57
CA TYR A 10 -14.66 -5.01 14.67
C TYR A 10 -13.92 -4.41 15.87
N ALA A 11 -14.67 -4.08 16.92
CA ALA A 11 -14.10 -3.65 18.20
C ALA A 11 -13.60 -4.84 19.04
N ASP A 12 -14.29 -5.97 18.94
CA ASP A 12 -13.97 -7.21 19.65
C ASP A 12 -12.75 -7.94 19.03
N PRO A 13 -12.09 -8.83 19.80
CA PRO A 13 -10.96 -9.60 19.31
C PRO A 13 -11.32 -10.47 18.10
N LEU A 14 -10.49 -10.37 17.07
CA LEU A 14 -10.56 -11.18 15.86
C LEU A 14 -9.29 -12.02 15.75
N ILE A 15 -9.41 -13.31 16.10
CA ILE A 15 -8.33 -14.29 16.07
C ILE A 15 -7.98 -14.60 14.61
N VAL A 16 -6.68 -14.68 14.31
CA VAL A 16 -6.18 -15.11 13.00
C VAL A 16 -5.43 -16.42 13.18
N LEU A 17 -6.00 -17.47 12.59
CA LEU A 17 -5.43 -18.82 12.55
C LEU A 17 -4.96 -19.09 11.12
N ASP A 18 -3.74 -19.61 10.95
CA ASP A 18 -3.16 -19.91 9.63
C ASP A 18 -2.53 -21.31 9.60
N PHE A 19 -2.75 -22.04 8.51
CA PHE A 19 -2.15 -23.35 8.32
C PHE A 19 -0.67 -23.22 7.96
N GLN A 20 0.19 -23.93 8.69
CA GLN A 20 1.62 -23.88 8.43
C GLN A 20 1.97 -24.60 7.13
N SER A 21 2.31 -23.84 6.10
CA SER A 21 2.71 -24.37 4.79
C SER A 21 1.65 -25.33 4.22
N LEU A 22 0.39 -24.89 4.17
CA LEU A 22 -0.78 -25.71 3.85
C LEU A 22 -0.57 -26.68 2.68
N TYR A 23 -0.25 -26.17 1.48
CA TYR A 23 -0.11 -27.01 0.29
C TYR A 23 1.05 -28.02 0.38
N PRO A 24 2.28 -27.62 0.77
CA PRO A 24 3.33 -28.60 1.05
C PRO A 24 2.93 -29.67 2.08
N SER A 25 2.25 -29.28 3.16
CA SER A 25 1.81 -30.20 4.21
C SER A 25 0.76 -31.19 3.72
N ILE A 26 -0.17 -30.76 2.86
CA ILE A 26 -1.15 -31.64 2.19
C ILE A 26 -0.47 -32.64 1.27
N ILE A 27 0.50 -32.18 0.47
CA ILE A 27 1.25 -33.06 -0.43
C ILE A 27 1.91 -34.19 0.37
N ILE A 28 2.55 -33.85 1.50
CA ILE A 28 3.21 -34.82 2.38
C ILE A 28 2.16 -35.76 3.02
N ALA A 29 1.14 -35.21 3.66
CA ALA A 29 0.19 -35.97 4.47
C ALA A 29 -0.64 -36.99 3.66
N TYR A 30 -1.00 -36.62 2.42
CA TYR A 30 -1.81 -37.47 1.54
C TYR A 30 -1.01 -38.15 0.42
N ASN A 31 0.32 -38.06 0.47
CA ASN A 31 1.24 -38.68 -0.49
C ASN A 31 0.96 -38.30 -1.96
N TYR A 32 0.61 -37.03 -2.22
CA TYR A 32 0.28 -36.55 -3.57
C TYR A 32 1.55 -36.34 -4.40
N CYS A 33 1.75 -37.15 -5.44
CA CYS A 33 2.92 -37.06 -6.31
C CYS A 33 2.60 -37.61 -7.71
N PHE A 34 3.37 -37.18 -8.71
CA PHE A 34 3.35 -37.77 -10.05
C PHE A 34 3.55 -39.30 -10.00
N SER A 35 4.45 -39.77 -9.13
CA SER A 35 4.82 -41.18 -8.99
C SER A 35 3.82 -42.04 -8.20
N THR A 36 2.80 -41.43 -7.60
CA THR A 36 1.80 -42.11 -6.75
C THR A 36 0.37 -41.93 -7.25
N CYS A 37 0.14 -41.04 -8.22
CA CYS A 37 -1.18 -40.81 -8.81
C CYS A 37 -1.54 -41.93 -9.79
N LEU A 38 -2.77 -42.42 -9.70
CA LEU A 38 -3.37 -43.43 -10.57
C LEU A 38 -4.37 -42.81 -11.57
N GLY A 39 -4.41 -41.48 -11.69
CA GLY A 39 -5.39 -40.78 -12.53
C GLY A 39 -6.75 -40.57 -11.85
N ARG A 40 -7.75 -40.15 -12.63
CA ARG A 40 -9.12 -39.88 -12.13
C ARG A 40 -9.93 -41.17 -12.04
N VAL A 41 -10.83 -41.24 -11.06
CA VAL A 41 -11.72 -42.39 -10.80
C VAL A 41 -12.48 -42.83 -12.06
N GLU A 42 -12.84 -41.90 -12.94
CA GLU A 42 -13.56 -42.16 -14.20
C GLU A 42 -12.79 -43.05 -15.19
N HIS A 43 -11.46 -42.99 -15.17
CA HIS A 43 -10.60 -43.80 -16.05
C HIS A 43 -10.14 -45.11 -15.40
N LEU A 44 -10.43 -45.30 -14.11
CA LEU A 44 -10.01 -46.48 -13.38
C LEU A 44 -10.82 -47.72 -13.80
N GLY A 45 -10.11 -48.83 -14.01
CA GLY A 45 -10.71 -50.11 -14.43
C GLY A 45 -10.77 -50.32 -15.95
N GLN A 46 -10.46 -49.29 -16.73
CA GLN A 46 -10.28 -49.40 -18.18
C GLN A 46 -8.91 -50.03 -18.48
N SER A 47 -8.86 -50.91 -19.49
CA SER A 47 -7.61 -51.57 -19.91
C SER A 47 -6.77 -50.71 -20.87
N GLU A 48 -7.39 -49.68 -21.44
CA GLU A 48 -6.80 -48.76 -22.41
C GLU A 48 -5.99 -47.65 -21.75
N PRO A 49 -4.91 -47.16 -22.39
CA PRO A 49 -4.21 -45.97 -21.93
C PRO A 49 -5.12 -44.74 -21.96
N PHE A 50 -4.99 -43.88 -20.94
CA PHE A 50 -5.67 -42.59 -20.88
C PHE A 50 -4.67 -41.45 -20.70
N GLU A 51 -5.08 -40.23 -21.05
CA GLU A 51 -4.23 -39.04 -20.91
C GLU A 51 -3.95 -38.74 -19.43
N PHE A 52 -2.68 -38.52 -19.10
CA PHE A 52 -2.24 -38.24 -17.74
C PHE A 52 -1.07 -37.26 -17.76
N GLY A 53 -1.33 -36.03 -17.29
CA GLY A 53 -0.36 -34.94 -17.39
C GLY A 53 0.09 -34.70 -18.83
N ALA A 54 1.39 -34.81 -19.09
CA ALA A 54 1.98 -34.68 -20.43
C ALA A 54 2.26 -36.04 -21.11
N SER A 55 1.64 -37.13 -20.63
CA SER A 55 1.86 -38.49 -21.13
C SER A 55 0.56 -39.30 -21.12
N GLN A 56 0.67 -40.61 -21.32
CA GLN A 56 -0.43 -41.56 -21.18
C GLN A 56 -0.12 -42.53 -20.03
N LEU A 57 -1.15 -42.85 -19.25
CA LEU A 57 -1.07 -43.81 -18.17
C LEU A 57 -1.94 -45.03 -18.51
N ARG A 58 -1.40 -46.23 -18.26
CA ARG A 58 -2.14 -47.49 -18.37
C ARG A 58 -2.09 -48.22 -17.05
N LEU A 59 -3.24 -48.68 -16.56
CA LEU A 59 -3.35 -49.38 -15.29
C LEU A 59 -3.90 -50.80 -15.50
N SER A 60 -3.31 -51.77 -14.81
CA SER A 60 -3.83 -53.13 -14.79
C SER A 60 -5.08 -53.22 -13.88
N PRO A 61 -6.24 -53.67 -14.39
CA PRO A 61 -7.44 -53.84 -13.56
C PRO A 61 -7.21 -54.78 -12.36
N ARG A 62 -6.36 -55.81 -12.52
CA ARG A 62 -6.00 -56.75 -11.44
C ARG A 62 -5.24 -56.04 -10.33
N MET A 63 -4.27 -55.19 -10.68
CA MET A 63 -3.50 -54.42 -9.70
C MET A 63 -4.40 -53.44 -8.95
N LEU A 64 -5.27 -52.73 -9.67
CA LEU A 64 -6.20 -51.79 -9.06
C LEU A 64 -7.14 -52.49 -8.05
N LYS A 65 -7.68 -53.66 -8.41
CA LYS A 65 -8.52 -54.47 -7.51
C LYS A 65 -7.81 -54.80 -6.20
N VAL A 66 -6.56 -55.28 -6.28
CA VAL A 66 -5.74 -55.58 -5.09
C VAL A 66 -5.49 -54.34 -4.24
N LEU A 67 -5.19 -53.20 -4.86
CA LEU A 67 -4.94 -51.94 -4.14
C LEU A 67 -6.18 -51.43 -3.40
N VAL A 68 -7.36 -51.56 -4.02
CA VAL A 68 -8.64 -51.14 -3.42
C VAL A 68 -9.04 -52.11 -2.29
N GLU A 69 -9.02 -53.42 -2.54
CA GLU A 69 -9.39 -54.45 -1.54
C GLU A 69 -8.53 -54.38 -0.28
N LYS A 70 -7.24 -54.05 -0.41
CA LYS A 70 -6.32 -53.89 0.71
C LYS A 70 -6.33 -52.49 1.34
N ASN A 71 -7.23 -51.60 0.92
CA ASN A 71 -7.29 -50.22 1.39
C ASN A 71 -5.93 -49.49 1.26
N LEU A 72 -5.27 -49.63 0.11
CA LEU A 72 -3.95 -49.06 -0.18
C LEU A 72 -4.00 -47.81 -1.07
N VAL A 73 -5.19 -47.26 -1.30
CA VAL A 73 -5.42 -46.04 -2.08
C VAL A 73 -6.10 -44.96 -1.25
N THR A 74 -5.94 -43.71 -1.67
CA THR A 74 -6.64 -42.54 -1.16
C THR A 74 -7.25 -41.79 -2.33
N VAL A 75 -8.52 -41.43 -2.21
CA VAL A 75 -9.22 -40.63 -3.21
C VAL A 75 -9.23 -39.16 -2.77
N SER A 76 -8.73 -38.30 -3.64
CA SER A 76 -8.76 -36.85 -3.49
C SER A 76 -10.17 -36.31 -3.74
N PRO A 77 -10.59 -35.18 -3.13
CA PRO A 77 -11.91 -34.60 -3.36
C PRO A 77 -12.23 -34.25 -4.82
N CYS A 78 -11.21 -34.05 -5.66
CA CYS A 78 -11.40 -33.83 -7.10
C CYS A 78 -11.55 -35.13 -7.91
N GLY A 79 -11.62 -36.29 -7.25
CA GLY A 79 -11.77 -37.59 -7.90
C GLY A 79 -10.46 -38.19 -8.43
N ALA A 80 -9.29 -37.63 -8.13
CA ALA A 80 -8.00 -38.27 -8.45
C ALA A 80 -7.62 -39.30 -7.38
N VAL A 81 -7.06 -40.43 -7.79
CA VAL A 81 -6.69 -41.53 -6.88
C VAL A 81 -5.18 -41.61 -6.73
N PHE A 82 -4.72 -41.83 -5.51
CA PHE A 82 -3.30 -41.96 -5.16
C PHE A 82 -3.06 -43.22 -4.35
N VAL A 83 -1.88 -43.85 -4.51
CA VAL A 83 -1.46 -44.92 -3.61
C VAL A 83 -0.95 -44.36 -2.28
N LYS A 84 -1.20 -45.09 -1.19
CA LYS A 84 -0.68 -44.76 0.15
C LYS A 84 0.84 -44.92 0.20
N SER A 85 1.48 -44.21 1.13
CA SER A 85 2.94 -44.23 1.32
C SER A 85 3.49 -45.63 1.64
N SER A 86 2.66 -46.53 2.21
CA SER A 86 3.00 -47.93 2.46
C SER A 86 3.26 -48.74 1.18
N VAL A 87 2.71 -48.32 0.04
CA VAL A 87 2.99 -48.93 -1.28
C VAL A 87 4.19 -48.25 -1.93
N ARG A 88 4.17 -46.92 -1.95
CA ARG A 88 5.23 -46.10 -2.55
C ARG A 88 5.25 -44.71 -1.92
N GLU A 89 6.40 -44.30 -1.41
CA GLU A 89 6.62 -42.92 -1.02
C GLU A 89 6.82 -42.03 -2.27
N GLY A 90 6.06 -40.93 -2.35
CA GLY A 90 6.19 -39.97 -3.42
C GLY A 90 7.48 -39.14 -3.33
N ILE A 91 8.03 -38.76 -4.49
CA ILE A 91 9.24 -37.91 -4.57
C ILE A 91 8.94 -36.49 -4.04
N LEU A 92 7.77 -35.93 -4.37
CA LEU A 92 7.37 -34.60 -3.89
C LEU A 92 7.22 -34.55 -2.36
N PRO A 93 6.50 -35.47 -1.69
CA PRO A 93 6.48 -35.60 -0.23
C PRO A 93 7.88 -35.58 0.40
N ARG A 94 8.79 -36.44 -0.08
CA ARG A 94 10.15 -36.55 0.45
C ARG A 94 10.91 -35.23 0.33
N MET A 95 10.93 -34.63 -0.86
CA MET A 95 11.62 -33.36 -1.12
C MET A 95 11.05 -32.21 -0.28
N LEU A 96 9.71 -32.09 -0.20
CA LEU A 96 9.06 -31.06 0.59
C LEU A 96 9.32 -31.24 2.09
N ASN A 97 9.38 -32.47 2.58
CA ASN A 97 9.70 -32.76 3.97
C ASN A 97 11.11 -32.26 4.33
N GLU A 98 12.12 -32.48 3.47
CA GLU A 98 13.48 -31.97 3.66
C GLU A 98 13.52 -30.43 3.66
N ILE A 99 12.81 -29.77 2.72
CA ILE A 99 12.75 -28.31 2.62
C ILE A 99 12.07 -27.70 3.86
N LEU A 100 10.94 -28.27 4.30
CA LEU A 100 10.20 -27.78 5.46
C LEU A 100 11.01 -27.99 6.75
N THR A 101 11.65 -29.14 6.92
CA THR A 101 12.51 -29.42 8.09
C THR A 101 13.67 -28.44 8.14
N THR A 102 14.36 -28.22 7.02
CA THR A 102 15.43 -27.21 6.93
C THR A 102 14.92 -25.81 7.28
N ARG A 103 13.72 -25.45 6.81
CA ARG A 103 13.11 -24.17 7.14
C ARG A 103 12.81 -24.03 8.63
N LEU A 104 12.35 -25.09 9.29
CA LEU A 104 12.12 -25.11 10.73
C LEU A 104 13.43 -24.91 11.50
N MET A 105 14.52 -25.56 11.08
CA MET A 105 15.85 -25.36 11.67
C MET A 105 16.31 -23.90 11.56
N VAL A 106 16.17 -23.28 10.37
CA VAL A 106 16.52 -21.86 10.18
C VAL A 106 15.68 -20.95 11.08
N LYS A 107 14.37 -21.21 11.21
CA LYS A 107 13.50 -20.44 12.12
C LYS A 107 13.86 -20.64 13.59
N ALA A 108 14.33 -21.83 13.98
CA ALA A 108 14.84 -22.08 15.32
C ALA A 108 16.12 -21.27 15.59
N SER A 109 17.07 -21.25 14.64
CA SER A 109 18.27 -20.41 14.73
C SER A 109 17.93 -18.91 14.83
N MET A 110 16.89 -18.44 14.12
CA MET A 110 16.41 -17.06 14.28
C MET A 110 15.94 -16.76 15.70
N LYS A 111 15.29 -17.72 16.37
CA LYS A 111 14.84 -17.53 17.76
C LYS A 111 16.01 -17.47 18.76
N LEU A 112 17.10 -18.17 18.47
CA LEU A 112 18.30 -18.20 19.31
C LEU A 112 19.11 -16.90 19.19
N HIS A 113 19.26 -16.36 17.99
CA HIS A 113 20.14 -15.21 17.73
C HIS A 113 19.38 -13.88 17.57
N LYS A 114 18.40 -13.58 18.43
CA LYS A 114 17.53 -12.39 18.29
C LYS A 114 18.28 -11.06 18.28
N GLU A 115 19.41 -10.98 18.98
CA GLU A 115 20.14 -9.73 19.21
C GLU A 115 20.97 -9.27 17.99
N ASN A 116 21.36 -10.20 17.11
CA ASN A 116 22.19 -9.87 15.95
C ASN A 116 21.31 -9.48 14.74
N SER A 117 21.09 -8.18 14.54
CA SER A 117 20.24 -7.64 13.47
C SER A 117 20.66 -8.04 12.05
N ILE A 118 21.97 -8.12 11.80
CA ILE A 118 22.53 -8.49 10.48
C ILE A 118 22.23 -9.96 10.21
N LEU A 119 22.54 -10.84 11.17
CA LEU A 119 22.28 -12.27 11.06
C LEU A 119 20.78 -12.55 10.95
N GLN A 120 19.94 -11.85 11.71
CA GLN A 120 18.47 -11.92 11.59
C GLN A 120 18.01 -11.62 10.17
N ARG A 121 18.53 -10.57 9.53
CA ARG A 121 18.18 -10.22 8.15
C ARG A 121 18.56 -11.33 7.16
N VAL A 122 19.73 -11.95 7.34
CA VAL A 122 20.21 -13.06 6.48
C VAL A 122 19.35 -14.30 6.68
N LEU A 123 19.11 -14.73 7.93
CA LEU A 123 18.29 -15.90 8.23
C LEU A 123 16.83 -15.71 7.80
N HIS A 124 16.29 -14.49 7.96
CA HIS A 124 14.95 -14.14 7.47
C HIS A 124 14.86 -14.28 5.94
N SER A 125 15.85 -13.78 5.20
CA SER A 125 15.91 -13.98 3.74
C SER A 125 16.01 -15.46 3.36
N ARG A 126 16.80 -16.25 4.11
CA ARG A 126 16.94 -17.69 3.88
C ARG A 126 15.63 -18.46 4.11
N GLN A 127 14.91 -18.19 5.20
CA GLN A 127 13.60 -18.86 5.43
C GLN A 127 12.54 -18.43 4.40
N LEU A 128 12.59 -17.19 3.89
CA LEU A 128 11.73 -16.75 2.80
C LEU A 128 12.05 -17.49 1.49
N GLY A 129 13.33 -17.69 1.19
CA GLY A 129 13.76 -18.49 0.05
C GLY A 129 13.24 -19.93 0.13
N LEU A 130 13.40 -20.59 1.28
CA LEU A 130 12.86 -21.94 1.49
C LEU A 130 11.34 -21.99 1.40
N LYS A 131 10.63 -20.98 1.93
CA LYS A 131 9.17 -20.85 1.78
C LYS A 131 8.78 -20.73 0.31
N LEU A 132 9.50 -19.91 -0.45
CA LEU A 132 9.24 -19.72 -1.87
C LEU A 132 9.44 -21.02 -2.64
N ILE A 133 10.54 -21.75 -2.40
CA ILE A 133 10.83 -23.05 -3.03
C ILE A 133 9.66 -24.02 -2.77
N ALA A 134 9.23 -24.18 -1.50
CA ALA A 134 8.12 -25.05 -1.17
C ALA A 134 6.81 -24.68 -1.88
N ASN A 135 6.51 -23.37 -2.01
CA ASN A 135 5.31 -22.89 -2.69
C ASN A 135 5.37 -23.08 -4.21
N VAL A 136 6.54 -22.85 -4.84
CA VAL A 136 6.70 -23.05 -6.29
C VAL A 136 6.73 -24.53 -6.66
N THR A 137 7.12 -25.44 -5.76
CA THR A 137 7.01 -26.89 -5.97
C THR A 137 5.58 -27.31 -6.27
N TYR A 138 4.61 -26.81 -5.50
CA TYR A 138 3.19 -27.00 -5.81
C TYR A 138 2.82 -26.31 -7.13
N GLY A 139 3.22 -25.04 -7.32
CA GLY A 139 2.89 -24.30 -8.54
C GLY A 139 3.40 -24.97 -9.84
N TYR A 140 4.47 -25.75 -9.75
CA TYR A 140 5.03 -26.50 -10.86
C TYR A 140 4.10 -27.63 -11.33
N THR A 141 3.31 -28.25 -10.44
CA THR A 141 2.47 -29.40 -10.82
C THR A 141 1.39 -29.03 -11.83
N ALA A 142 0.87 -27.80 -11.81
CA ALA A 142 -0.20 -27.36 -12.72
C ALA A 142 0.26 -26.31 -13.76
N ALA A 143 1.55 -26.25 -14.07
CA ALA A 143 2.12 -25.23 -14.95
C ALA A 143 1.83 -25.47 -16.45
N ASN A 144 0.58 -25.31 -16.89
CA ASN A 144 0.14 -25.68 -18.25
C ASN A 144 0.69 -24.78 -19.38
N PHE A 145 1.04 -23.52 -19.11
CA PHE A 145 1.46 -22.58 -20.17
C PHE A 145 2.94 -22.69 -20.54
N SER A 146 3.81 -22.93 -19.55
CA SER A 146 5.28 -22.93 -19.73
C SER A 146 5.99 -24.00 -18.90
N GLY A 147 5.24 -24.92 -18.30
CA GLY A 147 5.80 -26.02 -17.51
C GLY A 147 6.33 -27.14 -18.39
N ARG A 148 7.33 -27.87 -17.88
CA ARG A 148 7.95 -29.00 -18.61
C ARG A 148 7.27 -30.33 -18.35
N MET A 149 6.54 -30.46 -17.23
CA MET A 149 5.87 -31.69 -16.82
C MET A 149 4.60 -31.37 -15.99
N PRO A 150 3.58 -30.75 -16.59
CA PRO A 150 2.32 -30.50 -15.90
C PRO A 150 1.54 -31.79 -15.64
N CYS A 151 0.86 -31.87 -14.50
CA CYS A 151 -0.10 -32.89 -14.12
C CYS A 151 -1.22 -32.23 -13.31
N VAL A 152 -2.33 -31.96 -14.00
CA VAL A 152 -3.48 -31.25 -13.45
C VAL A 152 -4.12 -32.02 -12.29
N GLU A 153 -4.11 -33.35 -12.34
CA GLU A 153 -4.65 -34.23 -11.30
C GLU A 153 -3.97 -33.98 -9.95
N VAL A 154 -2.64 -33.85 -9.94
CA VAL A 154 -1.86 -33.57 -8.73
C VAL A 154 -2.15 -32.16 -8.23
N GLY A 155 -2.12 -31.16 -9.12
CA GLY A 155 -2.39 -29.76 -8.77
C GLY A 155 -3.79 -29.55 -8.18
N ASP A 156 -4.82 -30.03 -8.88
CA ASP A 156 -6.21 -29.95 -8.46
C ASP A 156 -6.45 -30.67 -7.12
N SER A 157 -5.77 -31.80 -6.89
CA SER A 157 -5.89 -32.54 -5.64
C SER A 157 -5.40 -31.75 -4.45
N VAL A 158 -4.26 -31.05 -4.59
CA VAL A 158 -3.72 -30.22 -3.51
C VAL A 158 -4.67 -29.07 -3.18
N VAL A 159 -5.21 -28.38 -4.21
CA VAL A 159 -6.14 -27.26 -4.01
C VAL A 159 -7.46 -27.73 -3.41
N SER A 160 -8.01 -28.81 -3.93
CA SER A 160 -9.30 -29.35 -3.49
C SER A 160 -9.22 -29.86 -2.06
N LYS A 161 -8.13 -30.55 -1.72
CA LYS A 161 -7.89 -31.00 -0.35
C LYS A 161 -7.66 -29.84 0.61
N GLY A 162 -6.94 -28.79 0.18
CA GLY A 162 -6.76 -27.58 1.00
C GLY A 162 -8.06 -26.84 1.26
N ARG A 163 -8.95 -26.80 0.26
CA ARG A 163 -10.31 -26.28 0.43
C ARG A 163 -11.12 -27.10 1.42
N GLU A 164 -11.14 -28.42 1.27
CA GLU A 164 -11.85 -29.34 2.19
C GLU A 164 -11.33 -29.17 3.64
N THR A 165 -10.01 -29.13 3.83
CA THR A 165 -9.37 -28.93 5.14
C THR A 165 -9.81 -27.61 5.79
N LEU A 166 -9.84 -26.51 5.04
CA LEU A 166 -10.30 -25.23 5.56
C LEU A 166 -11.79 -25.24 5.89
N GLU A 167 -12.63 -25.80 5.02
CA GLU A 167 -14.09 -25.91 5.23
C GLU A 167 -14.42 -26.78 6.45
N ARG A 168 -13.70 -27.89 6.66
CA ARG A 168 -13.83 -28.72 7.87
C ARG A 168 -13.45 -27.96 9.13
N ALA A 169 -12.35 -27.21 9.10
CA ALA A 169 -11.91 -26.41 10.23
C ALA A 169 -12.92 -25.30 10.58
N ILE A 170 -13.50 -24.63 9.57
CA ILE A 170 -14.58 -23.65 9.76
C ILE A 170 -15.79 -24.30 10.43
N LYS A 171 -16.26 -25.44 9.89
CA LYS A 171 -17.39 -26.18 10.45
C LYS A 171 -17.15 -26.57 11.90
N LEU A 172 -15.94 -27.04 12.23
CA LEU A 172 -15.58 -27.39 13.61
C LEU A 172 -15.64 -26.19 14.55
N VAL A 173 -15.16 -25.02 14.11
CA VAL A 173 -15.23 -23.78 14.90
C VAL A 173 -16.68 -23.36 15.14
N GLU A 174 -17.51 -23.37 14.10
CA GLU A 174 -18.90 -22.90 14.18
C GLU A 174 -19.83 -23.89 14.89
N SER A 175 -19.55 -25.20 14.85
CA SER A 175 -20.35 -26.21 15.55
C SER A 175 -20.03 -26.37 17.03
N THR A 176 -18.89 -25.85 17.49
CA THR A 176 -18.42 -26.02 18.86
C THR A 176 -18.92 -24.87 19.74
N GLU A 177 -20.09 -25.05 20.36
CA GLU A 177 -20.79 -24.01 21.14
C GLU A 177 -19.94 -23.39 22.26
N ARG A 178 -19.10 -24.19 22.94
CA ARG A 178 -18.26 -23.73 24.07
C ARG A 178 -17.33 -22.55 23.71
N TRP A 179 -16.93 -22.41 22.44
CA TRP A 179 -16.08 -21.31 22.00
C TRP A 179 -16.87 -20.02 21.77
N GLY A 180 -18.17 -20.11 21.49
CA GLY A 180 -19.03 -18.94 21.19
C GLY A 180 -18.48 -18.08 20.06
N ALA A 181 -17.79 -18.70 19.10
CA ALA A 181 -16.97 -18.03 18.10
C ALA A 181 -17.63 -18.08 16.71
N LYS A 182 -17.32 -17.10 15.84
CA LYS A 182 -17.86 -17.04 14.47
C LYS A 182 -16.77 -16.75 13.46
N VAL A 183 -16.75 -17.49 12.35
CA VAL A 183 -15.78 -17.23 11.28
C VAL A 183 -16.26 -16.06 10.43
N MET A 184 -15.49 -14.97 10.39
CA MET A 184 -15.86 -13.74 9.69
C MET A 184 -15.19 -13.59 8.33
N TYR A 185 -14.08 -14.29 8.10
CA TYR A 185 -13.34 -14.30 6.85
C TYR A 185 -12.41 -15.51 6.77
N GLY A 186 -12.05 -15.90 5.55
CA GLY A 186 -11.04 -16.93 5.28
C GLY A 186 -10.35 -16.67 3.95
N ASP A 187 -9.01 -16.69 3.95
CA ASP A 187 -8.16 -16.46 2.78
C ASP A 187 -7.22 -17.65 2.62
N THR A 188 -7.61 -18.58 1.73
CA THR A 188 -6.87 -19.79 1.30
C THR A 188 -6.47 -20.77 2.40
N ASP A 189 -5.59 -20.35 3.29
CA ASP A 189 -4.91 -21.07 4.37
C ASP A 189 -5.18 -20.46 5.74
N SER A 190 -5.79 -19.28 5.79
CA SER A 190 -6.13 -18.57 7.03
C SER A 190 -7.63 -18.46 7.28
N MET A 191 -8.02 -18.42 8.55
CA MET A 191 -9.38 -18.13 9.00
C MET A 191 -9.37 -17.06 10.11
N PHE A 192 -10.38 -16.20 10.08
CA PHE A 192 -10.53 -15.06 10.97
C PHE A 192 -11.76 -15.33 11.85
N VAL A 193 -11.52 -15.55 13.13
CA VAL A 193 -12.51 -16.02 14.09
C VAL A 193 -12.80 -14.91 15.09
N LEU A 194 -14.04 -14.43 15.09
CA LEU A 194 -14.50 -13.41 16.02
C LEU A 194 -14.89 -14.04 17.35
N CYS A 195 -14.46 -13.41 18.45
CA CYS A 195 -14.87 -13.73 19.81
C CYS A 195 -15.66 -12.55 20.41
N PRO A 196 -16.99 -12.49 20.20
CA PRO A 196 -17.80 -11.35 20.62
C PRO A 196 -17.77 -11.15 22.15
N GLY A 197 -17.57 -9.92 22.60
CA GLY A 197 -17.56 -9.56 24.03
C GLY A 197 -16.48 -10.23 24.88
N ARG A 198 -15.45 -10.84 24.27
CA ARG A 198 -14.34 -11.50 24.98
C ARG A 198 -13.15 -10.57 25.15
N THR A 199 -12.33 -10.82 26.17
CA THR A 199 -11.06 -10.13 26.33
C THR A 199 -10.02 -10.66 25.34
N ARG A 200 -8.96 -9.88 25.11
CA ARG A 200 -7.82 -10.33 24.29
C ARG A 200 -7.18 -11.61 24.85
N GLN A 201 -7.06 -11.72 26.17
CA GLN A 201 -6.47 -12.90 26.82
C GLN A 201 -7.32 -14.16 26.56
N ASP A 202 -8.64 -14.04 26.65
CA ASP A 202 -9.56 -15.14 26.34
C ASP A 202 -9.47 -15.53 24.86
N ALA A 203 -9.36 -14.55 23.97
CA ALA A 203 -9.20 -14.80 22.54
C ALA A 203 -7.91 -15.59 22.21
N PHE A 204 -6.80 -15.33 22.90
CA PHE A 204 -5.59 -16.16 22.75
C PHE A 204 -5.82 -17.59 23.24
N LYS A 205 -6.46 -17.79 24.39
CA LYS A 205 -6.77 -19.14 24.91
C LYS A 205 -7.67 -19.92 23.96
N ILE A 206 -8.78 -19.31 23.53
CA ILE A 206 -9.72 -19.90 22.55
C ILE A 206 -9.00 -20.19 21.23
N GLY A 207 -8.13 -19.29 20.77
CA GLY A 207 -7.36 -19.46 19.56
C GLY A 207 -6.44 -20.68 19.61
N GLU A 208 -5.75 -20.92 20.72
CA GLU A 208 -4.92 -22.11 20.90
C GLU A 208 -5.76 -23.39 21.00
N GLU A 209 -6.88 -23.37 21.73
CA GLU A 209 -7.79 -24.53 21.78
C GLU A 209 -8.32 -24.92 20.39
N ILE A 210 -8.69 -23.94 19.56
CA ILE A 210 -9.10 -24.17 18.18
C ILE A 210 -7.93 -24.73 17.37
N ALA A 211 -6.74 -24.12 17.48
CA ALA A 211 -5.56 -24.56 16.75
C ALA A 211 -5.20 -26.02 17.06
N GLU A 212 -5.26 -26.42 18.33
CA GLU A 212 -5.03 -27.80 18.77
C GLU A 212 -6.12 -28.76 18.27
N ALA A 213 -7.39 -28.39 18.42
CA ALA A 213 -8.52 -29.23 17.98
C ALA A 213 -8.49 -29.49 16.47
N VAL A 214 -8.28 -28.43 15.67
CA VAL A 214 -8.17 -28.56 14.20
C VAL A 214 -6.92 -29.35 13.81
N THR A 215 -5.78 -29.12 14.46
CA THR A 215 -4.55 -29.87 14.18
C THR A 215 -4.74 -31.36 14.46
N ARG A 216 -5.42 -31.73 15.54
CA ARG A 216 -5.71 -33.13 15.89
C ARG A 216 -6.67 -33.82 14.90
N ASP A 217 -7.55 -33.07 14.25
CA ASP A 217 -8.46 -33.58 13.21
C ASP A 217 -7.78 -33.82 11.85
N ASN A 218 -6.50 -33.43 11.70
CA ASN A 218 -5.76 -33.55 10.45
C ASN A 218 -4.53 -34.48 10.57
N PRO A 219 -4.15 -35.17 9.48
CA PRO A 219 -2.94 -36.00 9.47
C PRO A 219 -1.66 -35.15 9.54
N PRO A 220 -0.60 -35.64 10.20
CA PRO A 220 0.71 -34.98 10.15
C PRO A 220 1.23 -34.83 8.71
N PRO A 221 1.91 -33.72 8.35
CA PRO A 221 2.29 -32.57 9.18
C PRO A 221 1.32 -31.38 9.11
N VAL A 222 0.04 -31.59 8.72
CA VAL A 222 -0.93 -30.49 8.61
C VAL A 222 -1.22 -29.92 10.00
N LYS A 223 -0.80 -28.68 10.24
CA LYS A 223 -0.93 -28.00 11.54
C LYS A 223 -1.51 -26.60 11.38
N LEU A 224 -2.57 -26.33 12.14
CA LEU A 224 -3.11 -24.98 12.30
C LEU A 224 -2.33 -24.26 13.40
N LYS A 225 -2.06 -22.97 13.21
CA LYS A 225 -1.33 -22.16 14.18
C LYS A 225 -2.10 -20.89 14.49
N LEU A 226 -2.16 -20.54 15.77
CA LEU A 226 -2.45 -19.18 16.17
C LEU A 226 -1.30 -18.25 15.74
N GLU A 227 -1.61 -17.31 14.84
CA GLU A 227 -0.64 -16.31 14.43
C GLU A 227 -0.71 -15.08 15.32
N LYS A 228 -1.93 -14.57 15.53
CA LYS A 228 -2.18 -13.26 16.13
C LYS A 228 -3.66 -13.06 16.44
N VAL A 229 -3.93 -12.01 17.19
CA VAL A 229 -5.26 -11.47 17.43
C VAL A 229 -5.28 -10.01 17.00
N TYR A 230 -6.30 -9.61 16.25
CA TYR A 230 -6.57 -8.22 15.94
C TYR A 230 -7.56 -7.60 16.91
N GLN A 231 -7.23 -6.42 17.47
CA GLN A 231 -8.17 -5.65 18.28
C GLN A 231 -7.78 -4.15 18.37
N PRO A 232 -8.56 -3.21 17.80
CA PRO A 232 -9.67 -3.40 16.87
C PRO A 232 -9.19 -3.70 15.43
N SER A 233 -10.14 -3.96 14.52
CA SER A 233 -9.87 -4.19 13.10
C SER A 233 -10.99 -3.76 12.15
N ILE A 234 -10.68 -3.66 10.86
CA ILE A 234 -11.61 -3.43 9.75
C ILE A 234 -11.35 -4.48 8.68
N LEU A 235 -12.39 -5.22 8.31
CA LEU A 235 -12.40 -6.05 7.10
C LEU A 235 -13.17 -5.27 6.01
N GLN A 236 -12.52 -4.95 4.89
CA GLN A 236 -13.15 -4.20 3.79
C GLN A 236 -13.69 -5.12 2.70
N THR A 237 -12.81 -5.88 2.08
CA THR A 237 -13.13 -6.84 1.02
C THR A 237 -12.06 -7.92 1.01
N LYS A 238 -12.20 -8.93 0.14
CA LYS A 238 -11.19 -9.98 -0.04
C LYS A 238 -9.78 -9.39 -0.18
N LYS A 239 -8.86 -9.89 0.64
CA LYS A 239 -7.45 -9.46 0.71
C LYS A 239 -7.23 -7.99 1.09
N ARG A 240 -8.24 -7.32 1.67
CA ARG A 240 -8.19 -5.93 2.12
C ARG A 240 -8.70 -5.78 3.55
N TYR A 241 -7.78 -5.69 4.49
CA TYR A 241 -8.08 -5.54 5.90
C TYR A 241 -6.96 -4.82 6.65
N VAL A 242 -7.29 -4.32 7.83
CA VAL A 242 -6.36 -3.56 8.68
C VAL A 242 -6.76 -3.72 10.14
N GLY A 243 -5.77 -3.79 11.03
CA GLY A 243 -6.04 -3.90 12.46
C GLY A 243 -4.81 -3.67 13.32
N TYR A 244 -5.06 -3.56 14.62
CA TYR A 244 -4.02 -3.61 15.64
C TYR A 244 -3.75 -5.05 16.02
N MET A 245 -2.57 -5.52 15.61
CA MET A 245 -2.09 -6.88 15.76
C MET A 245 -1.39 -7.07 17.10
N TYR A 246 -1.75 -8.16 17.78
CA TYR A 246 -1.06 -8.71 18.94
C TYR A 246 -0.63 -10.13 18.63
N GLU A 247 0.64 -10.46 18.90
CA GLU A 247 1.20 -11.82 18.74
C GLU A 247 1.16 -12.62 20.04
N SER A 248 1.00 -11.96 21.19
CA SER A 248 0.82 -12.60 22.50
C SER A 248 -0.18 -11.83 23.38
N ALA A 249 -0.71 -12.51 24.40
CA ALA A 249 -1.63 -11.91 25.35
C ALA A 249 -0.99 -10.74 26.14
N ASP A 250 0.29 -10.90 26.49
CA ASP A 250 1.08 -9.97 27.30
C ASP A 250 1.60 -8.76 26.50
N GLN A 251 1.43 -8.76 25.18
CA GLN A 251 1.86 -7.64 24.34
C GLN A 251 1.01 -6.39 24.65
N GLU A 252 1.60 -5.39 25.28
CA GLU A 252 0.90 -4.14 25.61
C GLU A 252 0.62 -3.28 24.38
N LYS A 253 1.65 -3.02 23.56
CA LYS A 253 1.55 -2.12 22.41
C LYS A 253 1.19 -2.88 21.14
N PRO A 254 0.13 -2.51 20.42
CA PRO A 254 -0.22 -3.15 19.17
C PRO A 254 0.78 -2.83 18.06
N VAL A 255 0.87 -3.73 17.08
CA VAL A 255 1.48 -3.45 15.78
C VAL A 255 0.37 -3.11 14.78
N TYR A 256 0.45 -1.94 14.16
CA TYR A 256 -0.46 -1.62 13.06
C TYR A 256 -0.13 -2.48 11.85
N GLU A 257 -1.04 -3.38 11.47
CA GLU A 257 -0.87 -4.24 10.30
C GLU A 257 -2.01 -3.97 9.30
N ALA A 258 -1.60 -3.75 8.06
CA ALA A 258 -2.50 -3.47 6.94
C ALA A 258 -2.18 -4.43 5.78
N LYS A 259 -3.21 -5.01 5.17
CA LYS A 259 -3.10 -5.88 3.99
C LYS A 259 -3.97 -5.34 2.87
N GLY A 260 -3.37 -5.16 1.70
CA GLY A 260 -4.06 -4.79 0.45
C GLY A 260 -4.67 -3.39 0.37
N ILE A 261 -4.76 -2.66 1.49
CA ILE A 261 -5.24 -1.28 1.55
C ILE A 261 -4.15 -0.26 1.17
N GLU A 262 -4.54 0.99 0.94
CA GLU A 262 -3.67 2.02 0.34
C GLU A 262 -2.44 2.40 1.17
N THR A 263 -2.39 2.05 2.46
CA THR A 263 -1.20 2.31 3.30
C THR A 263 0.03 1.49 2.89
N VAL A 264 -0.16 0.31 2.30
CA VAL A 264 0.94 -0.59 1.91
C VAL A 264 1.12 -0.70 0.39
N ARG A 265 0.19 -0.14 -0.38
CA ARG A 265 0.28 -0.15 -1.84
C ARG A 265 1.22 0.94 -2.34
N ARG A 266 1.92 0.64 -3.44
CA ARG A 266 2.90 1.54 -4.07
C ARG A 266 2.36 2.27 -5.31
N ASP A 267 1.08 2.14 -5.61
CA ASP A 267 0.44 2.78 -6.77
C ASP A 267 -0.23 4.12 -6.43
N GLY A 268 -0.37 4.43 -5.13
CA GLY A 268 -0.81 5.72 -4.62
C GLY A 268 0.35 6.72 -4.44
N CYS A 269 0.06 7.82 -3.75
CA CYS A 269 1.03 8.83 -3.33
C CYS A 269 1.09 8.91 -1.78
N PRO A 270 2.22 9.34 -1.19
CA PRO A 270 2.42 9.31 0.26
C PRO A 270 1.38 10.09 1.09
N VAL A 271 0.78 11.16 0.55
CA VAL A 271 -0.27 11.91 1.26
C VAL A 271 -1.48 11.02 1.59
N VAL A 272 -1.83 10.09 0.69
CA VAL A 272 -2.95 9.16 0.88
C VAL A 272 -2.61 8.13 1.95
N SER A 273 -1.45 7.48 1.86
CA SER A 273 -1.05 6.44 2.81
C SER A 273 -0.86 7.00 4.22
N LYS A 274 -0.16 8.13 4.35
CA LYS A 274 0.07 8.81 5.65
C LYS A 274 -1.24 9.26 6.28
N MET A 275 -2.15 9.84 5.49
CA MET A 275 -3.42 10.33 5.99
C MET A 275 -4.35 9.18 6.41
N LEU A 276 -4.47 8.14 5.58
CA LEU A 276 -5.27 6.95 5.89
C LEU A 276 -4.75 6.24 7.14
N GLU A 277 -3.43 6.00 7.22
CA GLU A 277 -2.84 5.38 8.41
C GLU A 277 -3.12 6.19 9.67
N LYS A 278 -2.93 7.52 9.63
CA LYS A 278 -3.15 8.35 10.82
C LYS A 278 -4.63 8.41 11.22
N VAL A 279 -5.55 8.46 10.25
CA VAL A 279 -6.99 8.39 10.50
C VAL A 279 -7.36 7.07 11.18
N LEU A 280 -6.88 5.94 10.65
CA LEU A 280 -7.17 4.62 11.22
C LEU A 280 -6.57 4.43 12.61
N ARG A 281 -5.37 4.96 12.85
CA ARG A 281 -4.77 4.96 14.19
C ARG A 281 -5.61 5.76 15.18
N ILE A 282 -6.02 6.98 14.82
CA ILE A 282 -6.90 7.79 15.70
C ILE A 282 -8.20 7.02 15.98
N LEU A 283 -8.81 6.41 14.97
CA LEU A 283 -10.02 5.60 15.14
C LEU A 283 -9.79 4.41 16.08
N PHE A 284 -8.68 3.69 15.93
CA PHE A 284 -8.38 2.51 16.75
C PHE A 284 -7.98 2.86 18.19
N GLU A 285 -7.30 3.98 18.39
CA GLU A 285 -6.83 4.45 19.70
C GLU A 285 -7.93 5.12 20.52
N THR A 286 -8.86 5.84 19.86
CA THR A 286 -9.83 6.70 20.55
C THR A 286 -11.27 6.25 20.39
N GLN A 287 -11.59 5.49 19.34
CA GLN A 287 -12.95 5.14 18.94
C GLN A 287 -13.88 6.36 18.77
N ASP A 288 -13.31 7.56 18.60
CA ASP A 288 -14.05 8.82 18.51
C ASP A 288 -13.98 9.37 17.08
N VAL A 289 -15.12 9.30 16.39
CA VAL A 289 -15.28 9.78 15.01
C VAL A 289 -15.09 11.30 14.92
N SER A 290 -15.37 12.06 15.98
CA SER A 290 -15.20 13.51 16.01
C SER A 290 -13.72 13.89 15.87
N ARG A 291 -12.83 13.19 16.59
CA ARG A 291 -11.37 13.37 16.46
C ARG A 291 -10.86 13.01 15.08
N VAL A 292 -11.47 11.99 14.45
CA VAL A 292 -11.18 11.62 13.06
C VAL A 292 -11.61 12.73 12.09
N LYS A 293 -12.81 13.28 12.25
CA LYS A 293 -13.32 14.41 11.46
C LYS A 293 -12.41 15.62 11.60
N ASP A 294 -12.07 16.02 12.83
CA ASP A 294 -11.20 17.17 13.11
C ASP A 294 -9.83 17.05 12.46
N TYR A 295 -9.19 15.87 12.60
CA TYR A 295 -7.92 15.60 11.93
C TYR A 295 -8.05 15.71 10.42
N THR A 296 -9.10 15.10 9.85
CA THR A 296 -9.35 15.02 8.40
C THR A 296 -9.58 16.41 7.80
N CYS A 297 -10.51 17.18 8.38
CA CYS A 297 -10.80 18.56 7.99
C CYS A 297 -9.55 19.44 8.06
N ARG A 298 -8.75 19.31 9.13
CA ARG A 298 -7.47 20.04 9.26
C ARG A 298 -6.46 19.67 8.17
N GLN A 299 -6.39 18.41 7.75
CA GLN A 299 -5.52 18.02 6.63
C GLN A 299 -6.04 18.58 5.30
N PHE A 300 -7.35 18.55 5.07
CA PHE A 300 -7.94 19.18 3.88
C PHE A 300 -7.64 20.68 3.83
N THR A 301 -7.77 21.40 4.94
CA THR A 301 -7.36 22.80 5.02
C THR A 301 -5.89 22.98 4.66
N LYS A 302 -4.97 22.15 5.18
CA LYS A 302 -3.55 22.20 4.80
C LYS A 302 -3.30 21.95 3.32
N ILE A 303 -4.04 21.02 2.70
CA ILE A 303 -3.91 20.70 1.27
C ILE A 303 -4.44 21.85 0.41
N LEU A 304 -5.56 22.47 0.80
CA LEU A 304 -6.13 23.62 0.11
C LEU A 304 -5.26 24.87 0.24
N GLU A 305 -4.56 25.04 1.36
CA GLU A 305 -3.62 26.14 1.62
C GLU A 305 -2.20 25.89 1.05
N ASP A 306 -2.02 24.85 0.24
CA ASP A 306 -0.72 24.45 -0.35
C ASP A 306 0.39 24.27 0.71
N ARG A 307 0.00 23.81 1.92
CA ARG A 307 0.92 23.66 3.05
C ARG A 307 1.63 22.31 3.13
N VAL A 308 1.19 21.34 2.35
CA VAL A 308 1.76 19.98 2.30
C VAL A 308 3.02 19.95 1.43
N ASN A 309 3.99 19.10 1.78
CA ASN A 309 5.20 18.93 0.98
C ASN A 309 4.84 18.30 -0.38
N VAL A 310 5.36 18.87 -1.47
CA VAL A 310 5.14 18.38 -2.84
C VAL A 310 5.53 16.90 -2.99
N GLN A 311 6.57 16.45 -2.28
CA GLN A 311 7.00 15.06 -2.29
C GLN A 311 5.86 14.08 -1.94
N ASP A 312 4.92 14.49 -1.09
CA ASP A 312 3.81 13.64 -0.66
C ASP A 312 2.72 13.49 -1.73
N TYR A 313 2.74 14.29 -2.79
CA TYR A 313 1.82 14.20 -3.92
C TYR A 313 2.36 13.35 -5.08
N ILE A 314 3.62 12.93 -5.02
CA ILE A 314 4.29 12.19 -6.11
C ILE A 314 3.73 10.77 -6.17
N PHE A 315 3.14 10.42 -7.31
CA PHE A 315 2.83 9.05 -7.70
C PHE A 315 4.04 8.43 -8.40
N ALA A 316 4.15 7.09 -8.39
CA ALA A 316 5.19 6.36 -9.12
C ALA A 316 4.61 5.12 -9.82
N LYS A 317 4.49 5.16 -11.15
CA LYS A 317 3.95 4.06 -11.96
C LYS A 317 5.01 3.39 -12.81
N GLU A 318 4.92 2.07 -12.90
CA GLU A 318 5.84 1.25 -13.68
C GLU A 318 5.69 1.50 -15.18
N PHE A 319 6.82 1.67 -15.88
CA PHE A 319 6.90 1.75 -17.32
C PHE A 319 7.06 0.34 -17.93
N ARG A 320 6.09 -0.09 -18.74
CA ARG A 320 6.04 -1.46 -19.30
C ARG A 320 6.79 -1.65 -20.63
N GLY A 321 7.50 -0.63 -21.09
CA GLY A 321 8.04 -0.54 -22.47
C GLY A 321 6.97 -0.04 -23.44
N GLN A 322 7.37 0.49 -24.61
CA GLN A 322 6.43 1.06 -25.58
C GLN A 322 5.41 0.03 -26.08
N ASP A 323 5.89 -1.16 -26.40
CA ASP A 323 5.08 -2.28 -26.89
C ASP A 323 4.29 -2.99 -25.78
N GLY A 324 4.55 -2.61 -24.51
CA GLY A 324 3.85 -3.13 -23.34
C GLY A 324 2.45 -2.53 -23.12
N TYR A 325 2.02 -1.61 -23.98
CA TYR A 325 0.74 -0.91 -23.87
C TYR A 325 -0.12 -1.10 -25.11
N LYS A 326 -1.44 -1.21 -24.90
CA LYS A 326 -2.41 -1.21 -26.00
C LYS A 326 -2.38 0.14 -26.74
N PRO A 327 -2.69 0.17 -28.05
CA PRO A 327 -2.89 1.42 -28.79
C PRO A 327 -3.88 2.34 -28.06
N GLY A 328 -3.55 3.63 -27.96
CA GLY A 328 -4.38 4.62 -27.26
C GLY A 328 -4.32 4.57 -25.72
N ALA A 329 -3.44 3.77 -25.11
CA ALA A 329 -3.33 3.73 -23.65
C ALA A 329 -2.95 5.09 -23.03
N CYS A 330 -3.79 5.57 -22.11
CA CYS A 330 -3.58 6.82 -21.35
C CYS A 330 -2.92 6.54 -20.00
N VAL A 331 -1.64 6.16 -20.03
CA VAL A 331 -0.85 5.86 -18.80
C VAL A 331 0.12 7.01 -18.52
N PRO A 332 0.16 7.58 -17.30
CA PRO A 332 1.04 8.71 -16.96
C PRO A 332 2.52 8.46 -17.30
N ALA A 333 3.04 7.28 -16.97
CA ALA A 333 4.42 6.89 -17.28
C ALA A 333 4.67 6.93 -18.80
N LEU A 334 3.75 6.41 -19.62
CA LEU A 334 3.87 6.41 -21.07
C LEU A 334 3.77 7.84 -21.66
N GLU A 335 2.84 8.65 -21.16
CA GLU A 335 2.64 10.03 -21.64
C GLU A 335 3.85 10.92 -21.33
N LEU A 336 4.47 10.76 -20.14
CA LEU A 336 5.70 11.46 -19.80
C LEU A 336 6.86 10.99 -20.66
N THR A 337 7.04 9.67 -20.83
CA THR A 337 8.10 9.13 -21.70
C THR A 337 7.98 9.65 -23.13
N ARG A 338 6.76 9.70 -23.70
CA ARG A 338 6.53 10.26 -25.04
C ARG A 338 7.01 11.71 -25.13
N ARG A 339 6.68 12.55 -24.14
CA ARG A 339 7.11 13.95 -24.08
C ARG A 339 8.61 14.12 -23.84
N TRP A 340 9.23 13.24 -23.06
CA TRP A 340 10.67 13.31 -22.85
C TRP A 340 11.43 12.93 -24.11
N LYS A 341 10.97 11.90 -24.85
CA LYS A 341 11.61 11.46 -26.09
C LYS A 341 11.57 12.49 -27.21
N THR A 342 10.58 13.39 -27.23
CA THR A 342 10.57 14.50 -28.21
C THR A 342 11.68 15.53 -27.95
N VAL A 343 12.16 15.62 -26.70
CA VAL A 343 13.26 16.52 -26.31
C VAL A 343 14.60 15.80 -26.33
N ASP A 344 14.66 14.60 -25.74
CA ASP A 344 15.85 13.75 -25.67
C ASP A 344 15.43 12.28 -25.85
N PRO A 345 15.73 11.66 -27.00
CA PRO A 345 15.45 10.25 -27.25
C PRO A 345 16.05 9.28 -26.22
N ARG A 346 17.10 9.68 -25.50
CA ARG A 346 17.78 8.84 -24.48
C ARG A 346 17.10 8.86 -23.12
N ARG A 347 16.12 9.74 -22.89
CA ARG A 347 15.32 9.79 -21.64
C ARG A 347 14.23 8.71 -21.53
N GLU A 348 14.35 7.63 -22.29
CA GLU A 348 13.42 6.52 -22.20
C GLU A 348 13.67 5.68 -20.92
N PRO A 349 12.68 5.51 -20.03
CA PRO A 349 12.83 4.66 -18.85
C PRO A 349 13.00 3.20 -19.24
N ARG A 350 13.67 2.43 -18.38
CA ARG A 350 13.79 0.97 -18.55
C ARG A 350 12.45 0.30 -18.28
N ARG A 351 12.24 -0.88 -18.89
CA ARG A 351 11.07 -1.72 -18.57
C ARG A 351 11.10 -2.10 -17.09
N GLY A 352 10.01 -1.87 -16.38
CA GLY A 352 9.91 -2.05 -14.92
C GLY A 352 10.30 -0.82 -14.10
N GLU A 353 10.86 0.23 -14.71
CA GLU A 353 11.23 1.46 -14.02
C GLU A 353 10.00 2.23 -13.57
N ARG A 354 10.06 2.83 -12.37
CA ARG A 354 8.97 3.59 -11.77
C ARG A 354 9.11 5.06 -12.14
N VAL A 355 8.22 5.55 -13.00
CA VAL A 355 8.20 6.94 -13.46
C VAL A 355 7.41 7.81 -12.47
N PRO A 356 8.06 8.81 -11.83
CA PRO A 356 7.40 9.70 -10.88
C PRO A 356 6.59 10.79 -11.59
N TYR A 357 5.42 11.12 -11.05
CA TYR A 357 4.56 12.17 -11.59
C TYR A 357 3.64 12.81 -10.57
N VAL A 358 3.17 14.01 -10.89
CA VAL A 358 2.17 14.79 -10.12
C VAL A 358 1.04 15.23 -11.04
N ILE A 359 -0.11 15.56 -10.43
CA ILE A 359 -1.26 16.13 -11.14
C ILE A 359 -1.39 17.62 -10.81
N ILE A 360 -1.31 18.46 -11.83
CA ILE A 360 -1.43 19.91 -11.71
C ILE A 360 -2.85 20.40 -12.04
N ASN A 361 -3.13 21.64 -11.67
CA ASN A 361 -4.36 22.32 -12.10
C ASN A 361 -4.36 22.52 -13.62
N GLY A 362 -5.55 22.55 -14.20
CA GLY A 362 -5.76 22.93 -15.59
C GLY A 362 -7.18 23.45 -15.81
N PRO A 363 -7.46 23.91 -17.04
CA PRO A 363 -8.80 24.38 -17.41
C PRO A 363 -9.88 23.31 -17.14
N PRO A 364 -11.13 23.74 -16.92
CA PRO A 364 -12.26 22.81 -16.82
C PRO A 364 -12.33 21.86 -18.01
N LEU A 365 -12.80 20.63 -17.79
CA LEU A 365 -13.02 19.59 -18.81
C LEU A 365 -11.76 19.05 -19.51
N VAL A 366 -10.56 19.50 -19.14
CA VAL A 366 -9.32 18.94 -19.68
C VAL A 366 -9.11 17.51 -19.16
N PRO A 367 -8.81 16.53 -20.05
CA PRO A 367 -8.51 15.17 -19.63
C PRO A 367 -7.33 15.13 -18.65
N LEU A 368 -7.48 14.36 -17.55
CA LEU A 368 -6.49 14.24 -16.48
C LEU A 368 -5.07 13.92 -16.98
N ILE A 369 -4.96 13.09 -18.02
CA ILE A 369 -3.68 12.68 -18.61
C ILE A 369 -2.85 13.87 -19.11
N ARG A 370 -3.51 14.95 -19.57
CA ARG A 370 -2.85 16.20 -20.02
C ARG A 370 -2.35 17.06 -18.87
N LEU A 371 -2.86 16.83 -17.65
CA LEU A 371 -2.47 17.50 -16.41
C LEU A 371 -1.35 16.78 -15.66
N VAL A 372 -0.82 15.69 -16.21
CA VAL A 372 0.33 14.96 -15.65
C VAL A 372 1.60 15.77 -15.90
N ARG A 373 2.41 15.98 -14.86
CA ARG A 373 3.74 16.60 -14.95
C ARG A 373 4.77 15.79 -14.18
N SER A 374 6.04 15.89 -14.56
CA SER A 374 7.12 15.39 -13.73
C SER A 374 7.35 16.32 -12.53
N PRO A 375 7.95 15.82 -11.43
CA PRO A 375 8.34 16.68 -10.32
C PRO A 375 9.32 17.79 -10.74
N ASP A 376 10.23 17.52 -11.68
CA ASP A 376 11.16 18.52 -12.22
C ASP A 376 10.44 19.66 -12.95
N GLU A 377 9.44 19.33 -13.79
CA GLU A 377 8.62 20.33 -14.50
C GLU A 377 7.91 21.25 -13.48
N LEU A 378 7.37 20.69 -12.41
CA LEU A 378 6.69 21.46 -11.35
C LEU A 378 7.66 22.38 -10.58
N LEU A 379 8.88 21.91 -10.30
CA LEU A 379 9.89 22.70 -9.61
C LEU A 379 10.40 23.86 -10.48
N ALA A 380 10.54 23.61 -11.79
CA ALA A 380 11.06 24.57 -12.77
C ALA A 380 10.06 25.68 -13.14
N ASP A 381 8.76 25.41 -13.15
CA ASP A 381 7.73 26.39 -13.53
C ASP A 381 6.88 26.83 -12.32
N PRO A 382 7.02 28.10 -11.86
CA PRO A 382 6.21 28.68 -10.79
C PRO A 382 4.71 28.77 -11.08
N GLY A 383 4.31 28.77 -12.36
CA GLY A 383 2.91 28.81 -12.77
C GLY A 383 2.16 27.50 -12.53
N LEU A 384 2.88 26.38 -12.42
CA LEU A 384 2.28 25.07 -12.17
C LEU A 384 1.97 24.90 -10.69
N LYS A 385 0.71 24.60 -10.40
CA LYS A 385 0.21 24.34 -9.04
C LYS A 385 -0.43 22.97 -8.96
N ILE A 386 -0.24 22.29 -7.83
CA ILE A 386 -0.86 21.00 -7.52
C ILE A 386 -2.38 21.13 -7.57
N ASN A 387 -3.04 20.10 -8.10
CA ASN A 387 -4.51 20.02 -8.13
C ASN A 387 -5.07 19.50 -6.80
N SER A 388 -5.10 20.36 -5.78
CA SER A 388 -5.60 20.03 -4.44
C SER A 388 -6.98 19.37 -4.47
N ASN A 389 -7.90 19.84 -5.32
CA ASN A 389 -9.23 19.25 -5.42
C ASN A 389 -9.21 17.82 -5.96
N TYR A 390 -8.39 17.53 -6.98
CA TYR A 390 -8.18 16.16 -7.46
C TYR A 390 -7.61 15.25 -6.37
N TYR A 391 -6.57 15.68 -5.66
CA TYR A 391 -5.97 14.84 -4.61
C TYR A 391 -6.96 14.57 -3.47
N ILE A 392 -7.70 15.57 -3.01
CA ILE A 392 -8.73 15.38 -1.97
C ILE A 392 -9.82 14.43 -2.48
N THR A 393 -10.49 14.78 -3.58
CA THR A 393 -11.73 14.09 -4.01
C THR A 393 -11.50 12.75 -4.68
N LYS A 394 -10.39 12.57 -5.42
CA LYS A 394 -10.12 11.37 -6.22
C LYS A 394 -9.05 10.46 -5.61
N ALA A 395 -8.11 11.00 -4.83
CA ALA A 395 -7.03 10.19 -4.25
C ALA A 395 -7.25 9.87 -2.77
N ILE A 396 -7.68 10.84 -1.95
CA ILE A 396 -7.72 10.72 -0.48
C ILE A 396 -9.08 10.24 0.03
N ILE A 397 -10.18 10.86 -0.42
CA ILE A 397 -11.52 10.53 0.08
C ILE A 397 -11.89 9.06 -0.20
N PRO A 398 -11.69 8.48 -1.40
CA PRO A 398 -12.16 7.12 -1.66
C PRO A 398 -11.53 6.05 -0.74
N PRO A 399 -10.21 6.04 -0.48
CA PRO A 399 -9.61 5.15 0.52
C PRO A 399 -10.15 5.35 1.95
N LEU A 400 -10.36 6.60 2.37
CA LEU A 400 -10.92 6.88 3.69
C LEU A 400 -12.35 6.36 3.81
N ASN A 401 -13.20 6.64 2.82
CA ASN A 401 -14.60 6.21 2.80
C ASN A 401 -14.75 4.69 2.75
N ARG A 402 -13.85 3.96 2.08
CA ARG A 402 -13.84 2.48 2.14
C ARG A 402 -13.71 1.93 3.57
N CYS A 403 -13.14 2.71 4.49
CA CYS A 403 -13.06 2.35 5.91
C CYS A 403 -14.18 2.98 6.73
N LEU A 404 -14.40 4.28 6.56
CA LEU A 404 -15.24 5.09 7.43
C LEU A 404 -16.74 4.94 7.15
N LEU A 405 -17.14 4.63 5.92
CA LEU A 405 -18.55 4.33 5.62
C LEU A 405 -19.03 3.06 6.33
N LEU A 406 -18.13 2.13 6.65
CA LEU A 406 -18.46 0.92 7.44
C LEU A 406 -18.90 1.22 8.88
N ILE A 407 -18.65 2.45 9.35
CA ILE A 407 -19.10 2.97 10.65
C ILE A 407 -20.05 4.17 10.50
N GLY A 408 -20.59 4.40 9.31
CA GLY A 408 -21.55 5.48 9.04
C GLY A 408 -20.94 6.89 8.89
N ALA A 409 -19.62 7.02 8.73
CA ALA A 409 -18.94 8.30 8.58
C ALA A 409 -18.59 8.59 7.10
N ASP A 410 -19.16 9.65 6.52
CA ASP A 410 -18.90 10.06 5.14
C ASP A 410 -17.95 11.28 5.05
N VAL A 411 -16.76 11.05 4.50
CA VAL A 411 -15.75 12.09 4.32
C VAL A 411 -16.11 13.07 3.20
N ASN A 412 -16.96 12.70 2.23
CA ASN A 412 -17.45 13.66 1.23
C ASN A 412 -18.27 14.76 1.90
N GLN A 413 -19.17 14.38 2.80
CA GLN A 413 -19.96 15.32 3.58
C GLN A 413 -19.04 16.29 4.35
N TRP A 414 -18.03 15.76 5.06
CA TRP A 414 -17.09 16.60 5.81
C TRP A 414 -16.30 17.57 4.93
N TYR A 415 -15.96 17.17 3.70
CA TYR A 415 -15.28 18.05 2.76
C TYR A 415 -16.21 19.13 2.18
N ASN A 416 -17.49 18.79 1.94
CA ASN A 416 -18.49 19.73 1.44
C ASN A 416 -18.87 20.79 2.49
N GLU A 417 -18.94 20.39 3.76
CA GLU A 417 -19.20 21.29 4.91
C GLU A 417 -17.99 22.16 5.28
N LEU A 418 -16.80 21.87 4.76
CA LEU A 418 -15.57 22.55 5.14
C LEU A 418 -15.61 24.03 4.72
N PRO A 419 -15.43 25.00 5.65
CA PRO A 419 -15.39 26.42 5.31
C PRO A 419 -14.23 26.73 4.37
N ARG A 420 -14.54 27.27 3.19
CA ARG A 420 -13.53 27.66 2.19
C ARG A 420 -13.11 29.11 2.42
N LYS A 421 -12.00 29.32 3.15
CA LYS A 421 -11.36 30.64 3.21
C LYS A 421 -10.58 30.89 1.92
N VAL A 422 -11.00 31.88 1.13
CA VAL A 422 -10.29 32.28 -0.09
C VAL A 422 -9.15 33.22 0.29
N LEU A 423 -7.92 32.68 0.37
CA LEU A 423 -6.72 33.49 0.55
C LEU A 423 -6.21 33.95 -0.82
N MET A 424 -6.52 35.20 -1.19
CA MET A 424 -5.94 35.85 -2.36
C MET A 424 -4.59 36.48 -1.98
N LEU A 425 -3.49 35.78 -2.20
CA LEU A 425 -2.14 36.32 -1.97
C LEU A 425 -1.75 37.32 -3.07
N HIS A 426 -1.00 38.36 -2.71
CA HIS A 426 -0.40 39.26 -3.69
C HIS A 426 0.65 38.49 -4.50
N ASN A 427 0.48 38.46 -5.82
CA ASN A 427 1.41 37.79 -6.71
C ASN A 427 2.49 38.79 -7.13
N THR A 428 3.63 38.76 -6.44
CA THR A 428 4.87 39.36 -6.93
C THR A 428 5.25 38.62 -8.20
N GLY A 429 4.91 39.17 -9.38
CA GLY A 429 5.35 38.62 -10.67
C GLY A 429 6.83 38.28 -10.59
N GLY A 430 7.24 37.14 -11.15
CA GLY A 430 8.55 36.50 -10.89
C GLY A 430 9.79 37.37 -11.15
N GLY A 431 10.08 38.29 -10.24
CA GLY A 431 11.23 39.18 -10.24
C GLY A 431 12.35 38.73 -9.31
N GLY A 432 12.28 37.50 -8.79
CA GLY A 432 13.20 37.00 -7.75
C GLY A 432 13.87 35.67 -8.05
N ALA A 433 13.89 35.21 -9.31
CA ALA A 433 14.83 34.16 -9.71
C ALA A 433 16.16 34.83 -10.03
N GLY A 434 17.21 34.47 -9.30
CA GLY A 434 18.54 35.08 -9.41
C GLY A 434 19.01 35.21 -10.85
N LYS A 435 19.81 36.25 -11.10
CA LYS A 435 20.63 36.42 -12.30
C LYS A 435 21.61 35.25 -12.44
N ALA A 436 21.13 34.08 -12.86
CA ALA A 436 21.99 33.08 -13.45
C ALA A 436 22.31 33.58 -14.87
N LYS A 437 23.59 33.91 -15.08
CA LYS A 437 24.18 34.39 -16.34
C LYS A 437 23.60 33.64 -17.55
N ARG A 438 22.64 34.25 -18.25
CA ARG A 438 22.38 33.95 -19.66
C ARG A 438 23.19 34.93 -20.49
N SER A 439 23.92 34.34 -21.44
CA SER A 439 24.76 34.97 -22.45
C SER A 439 24.14 36.25 -23.03
N LEU A 440 25.00 37.25 -23.17
CA LEU A 440 24.76 38.54 -23.84
C LEU A 440 24.40 38.29 -25.30
N LEU A 441 23.12 38.42 -25.66
CA LEU A 441 22.59 38.85 -26.97
C LEU A 441 21.07 38.61 -27.02
N ALA A 442 20.30 39.62 -26.60
CA ALA A 442 18.96 39.97 -27.10
C ALA A 442 18.35 41.02 -26.19
N SER A 443 18.40 42.27 -26.65
CA SER A 443 17.61 43.38 -26.14
C SER A 443 16.13 43.13 -26.45
N GLU A 444 15.29 42.99 -25.42
CA GLU A 444 13.92 43.52 -25.36
C GLU A 444 13.31 43.19 -23.98
N LEU A 445 12.81 44.22 -23.29
CA LEU A 445 12.15 44.15 -21.98
C LEU A 445 10.83 43.38 -22.06
N GLN A 446 10.87 42.05 -21.91
CA GLN A 446 9.65 41.25 -21.68
C GLN A 446 9.33 41.23 -20.18
N LEU A 447 8.29 41.96 -19.79
CA LEU A 447 7.60 41.81 -18.50
C LEU A 447 7.30 40.32 -18.25
N PRO A 448 7.42 39.83 -17.00
CA PRO A 448 7.14 38.42 -16.69
C PRO A 448 5.71 38.06 -17.09
N LYS A 449 5.56 37.07 -17.98
CA LYS A 449 4.25 36.58 -18.45
C LYS A 449 3.35 36.24 -17.25
N LYS A 450 2.20 36.90 -17.18
CA LYS A 450 1.14 36.54 -16.23
C LYS A 450 0.53 35.21 -16.66
N SER A 451 0.67 34.17 -15.85
CA SER A 451 0.29 32.80 -16.14
C SER A 451 -1.06 32.37 -15.56
N THR A 452 -1.67 33.15 -14.64
CA THR A 452 -2.95 32.79 -14.01
C THR A 452 -3.91 33.98 -13.91
N ILE A 453 -5.22 33.72 -14.04
CA ILE A 453 -6.29 34.74 -13.92
C ILE A 453 -6.20 35.49 -12.59
N SER A 454 -5.76 34.83 -11.51
CA SER A 454 -5.58 35.47 -10.20
C SER A 454 -4.61 36.64 -10.19
N GLN A 455 -3.70 36.72 -11.18
CA GLN A 455 -2.74 37.81 -11.33
C GLN A 455 -3.34 39.08 -11.97
N TYR A 456 -4.61 39.00 -12.35
CA TYR A 456 -5.40 40.12 -12.86
C TYR A 456 -6.42 40.62 -11.84
N PHE A 457 -6.59 39.95 -10.69
CA PHE A 457 -7.43 40.47 -9.61
C PHE A 457 -6.74 41.68 -8.95
N SER A 458 -7.46 42.80 -8.92
CA SER A 458 -7.03 44.01 -8.19
C SER A 458 -7.23 43.89 -6.69
N THR A 459 -8.06 42.94 -6.24
CA THR A 459 -8.35 42.70 -4.82
C THR A 459 -7.42 41.62 -4.27
N THR A 460 -6.64 41.96 -3.24
CA THR A 460 -5.80 41.01 -2.50
C THR A 460 -6.21 40.92 -1.04
N SER A 461 -5.75 39.89 -0.34
CA SER A 461 -5.92 39.79 1.11
C SER A 461 -5.01 40.82 1.79
N CYS A 462 -5.50 41.42 2.86
CA CYS A 462 -4.74 42.33 3.70
C CYS A 462 -3.46 41.63 4.19
N VAL A 463 -2.32 42.32 4.08
CA VAL A 463 -1.04 41.80 4.57
C VAL A 463 -1.01 41.68 6.10
N GLY A 464 -1.85 42.46 6.80
CA GLY A 464 -2.06 42.36 8.24
C GLY A 464 -2.74 41.05 8.68
N ASP A 465 -3.03 40.93 9.97
CA ASP A 465 -3.56 39.72 10.58
C ASP A 465 -5.07 39.50 10.40
N CYS A 466 -5.79 40.45 9.79
CA CYS A 466 -7.25 40.42 9.69
C CYS A 466 -7.80 39.53 8.55
N GLY A 467 -7.02 39.31 7.49
CA GLY A 467 -7.47 38.54 6.32
C GLY A 467 -8.56 39.20 5.47
N ASN A 468 -8.92 40.46 5.73
CA ASN A 468 -9.90 41.21 4.94
C ASN A 468 -9.40 41.46 3.51
N GLN A 469 -10.31 41.58 2.55
CA GLN A 469 -9.98 41.93 1.18
C GLN A 469 -9.68 43.43 1.03
N THR A 470 -8.69 43.79 0.21
CA THR A 470 -8.26 45.17 -0.02
C THR A 470 -7.61 45.33 -1.40
N HIS A 471 -7.74 46.51 -1.99
CA HIS A 471 -7.04 46.89 -3.24
C HIS A 471 -5.68 47.54 -2.98
N ARG A 472 -5.42 47.97 -1.74
CA ARG A 472 -4.21 48.74 -1.37
C ARG A 472 -3.19 47.91 -0.59
N GLY A 473 -3.37 46.60 -0.52
CA GLY A 473 -2.51 45.67 0.25
C GLY A 473 -2.76 45.68 1.76
N VAL A 474 -3.14 46.80 2.37
CA VAL A 474 -3.64 46.89 3.77
C VAL A 474 -5.09 47.38 3.77
N CYS A 475 -5.95 46.81 4.61
CA CYS A 475 -7.34 47.26 4.77
C CYS A 475 -7.44 48.45 5.75
N GLY A 476 -8.56 49.17 5.74
CA GLY A 476 -8.78 50.33 6.61
C GLY A 476 -8.65 50.03 8.11
N GLU A 477 -9.12 48.85 8.55
CA GLU A 477 -9.01 48.43 9.95
C GLU A 477 -7.56 48.25 10.41
N CYS A 478 -6.72 47.66 9.56
CA CYS A 478 -5.30 47.46 9.86
C CYS A 478 -4.51 48.78 9.76
N LEU A 479 -4.91 49.68 8.87
CA LEU A 479 -4.37 51.05 8.81
C LEU A 479 -4.70 51.84 10.09
N GLY A 480 -5.89 51.65 10.66
CA GLY A 480 -6.28 52.26 11.94
C GLY A 480 -5.52 51.71 13.16
N ARG A 481 -4.70 50.66 12.99
CA ARG A 481 -3.87 50.05 14.05
C ARG A 481 -2.42 49.89 13.56
N PRO A 482 -1.69 51.00 13.30
CA PRO A 482 -0.41 50.97 12.61
C PRO A 482 0.65 50.15 13.34
N GLN A 483 0.82 50.35 14.66
CA GLN A 483 1.83 49.63 15.45
C GLN A 483 1.66 48.10 15.39
N ARG A 484 0.41 47.60 15.50
CA ARG A 484 0.11 46.17 15.41
C ARG A 484 0.38 45.63 14.01
N THR A 485 -0.05 46.35 12.98
CA THR A 485 0.12 45.93 11.58
C THR A 485 1.59 45.88 11.22
N VAL A 486 2.37 46.92 11.54
CA VAL A 486 3.82 46.98 11.30
C VAL A 486 4.54 45.82 12.02
N SER A 487 4.25 45.61 13.31
CA SER A 487 4.84 44.51 14.08
C SER A 487 4.54 43.14 13.45
N TYR A 488 3.30 42.91 13.02
CA TYR A 488 2.90 41.66 12.36
C TYR A 488 3.61 41.45 11.03
N VAL A 489 3.67 42.48 10.17
CA VAL A 489 4.35 42.38 8.87
C VAL A 489 5.85 42.17 9.05
N MET A 490 6.49 42.85 10.00
CA MET A 490 7.91 42.67 10.32
C MET A 490 8.22 41.26 10.85
N ASP A 491 7.40 40.73 11.75
CA ASP A 491 7.52 39.32 12.20
C ASP A 491 7.32 38.35 11.03
N LYS A 492 6.38 38.62 10.11
CA LYS A 492 6.18 37.82 8.90
C LYS A 492 7.41 37.83 7.99
N ILE A 493 8.03 39.00 7.76
CA ILE A 493 9.28 39.14 7.00
C ILE A 493 10.39 38.31 7.67
N ASN A 494 10.64 38.53 8.95
CA ASN A 494 11.66 37.82 9.72
C ASN A 494 11.48 36.30 9.67
N ARG A 495 10.23 35.81 9.75
CA ARG A 495 9.93 34.38 9.64
C ARG A 495 10.24 33.82 8.26
N LEU A 496 9.97 34.55 7.18
CA LEU A 496 10.26 34.11 5.81
C LEU A 496 11.77 34.02 5.57
N GLU A 497 12.52 35.04 5.98
CA GLU A 497 13.99 35.08 5.84
C GLU A 497 14.66 33.96 6.64
N ARG A 498 14.33 33.82 7.94
CA ARG A 498 14.88 32.75 8.80
C ARG A 498 14.61 31.36 8.25
N ARG A 499 13.44 31.14 7.64
CA ARG A 499 13.07 29.82 7.05
C ARG A 499 13.92 29.49 5.84
N VAL A 500 14.20 30.44 4.96
CA VAL A 500 15.08 30.25 3.80
C VAL A 500 16.50 29.98 4.29
N GLU A 501 17.03 30.82 5.17
CA GLU A 501 18.37 30.68 5.72
C GLU A 501 18.60 29.30 6.38
N LEU A 502 17.63 28.84 7.18
CA LEU A 502 17.69 27.52 7.80
C LEU A 502 17.71 26.39 6.75
N GLY A 503 16.91 26.53 5.69
CA GLY A 503 16.90 25.55 4.59
C GLY A 503 18.25 25.48 3.87
N GLU A 504 18.83 26.64 3.55
CA GLU A 504 20.16 26.72 2.93
C GLU A 504 21.26 26.14 3.82
N LYS A 505 21.22 26.40 5.14
CA LYS A 505 22.15 25.79 6.11
C LYS A 505 22.06 24.26 6.10
N MET A 506 20.86 23.69 6.02
CA MET A 506 20.68 22.23 5.91
C MET A 506 21.30 21.68 4.62
N CYS A 507 21.08 22.34 3.47
CA CYS A 507 21.67 21.94 2.20
C CYS A 507 23.20 22.05 2.20
N LYS A 508 23.75 23.15 2.72
CA LYS A 508 25.21 23.34 2.87
C LYS A 508 25.85 22.27 3.73
N SER A 509 25.21 21.91 4.85
CA SER A 509 25.65 20.83 5.73
C SER A 509 25.60 19.46 5.03
N CYS A 510 24.50 19.14 4.34
CA CYS A 510 24.35 17.89 3.60
C CYS A 510 25.37 17.75 2.46
N CYS A 511 25.63 18.82 1.72
CA CYS A 511 26.60 18.84 0.62
C CYS A 511 28.05 18.98 1.09
N GLN A 512 28.28 19.29 2.39
CA GLN A 512 29.57 19.67 2.94
C GLN A 512 30.26 20.79 2.13
N ARG A 513 29.47 21.75 1.65
CA ARG A 513 29.93 22.87 0.81
C ARG A 513 29.43 24.19 1.38
N THR A 514 30.30 25.20 1.35
CA THR A 514 29.99 26.56 1.81
C THR A 514 29.40 27.44 0.71
N PHE A 515 29.56 27.05 -0.56
CA PHE A 515 29.07 27.76 -1.75
C PHE A 515 27.77 27.15 -2.31
N GLU A 516 27.30 27.73 -3.42
CA GLU A 516 26.01 27.45 -4.05
C GLU A 516 25.77 25.94 -4.30
N THR A 517 24.67 25.41 -3.77
CA THR A 517 24.30 24.00 -3.87
C THR A 517 23.27 23.79 -4.98
N ALA A 518 23.70 23.34 -6.17
CA ALA A 518 22.82 22.97 -7.28
C ALA A 518 22.29 21.53 -7.13
N CYS A 519 21.69 21.20 -5.98
CA CYS A 519 21.13 19.87 -5.72
C CYS A 519 19.76 19.70 -6.40
N THR A 520 19.59 18.60 -7.14
CA THR A 520 18.34 18.26 -7.85
C THR A 520 17.73 16.93 -7.38
N SER A 521 18.14 16.43 -6.20
CA SER A 521 17.66 15.14 -5.68
C SER A 521 16.18 15.20 -5.30
N LEU A 522 15.33 14.57 -6.13
CA LEU A 522 13.89 14.43 -5.89
C LEU A 522 13.54 13.52 -4.70
N ASP A 523 14.48 12.69 -4.27
CA ASP A 523 14.31 11.85 -3.08
C ASP A 523 14.50 12.64 -1.77
N CYS A 524 15.08 13.85 -1.85
CA CYS A 524 15.28 14.70 -0.70
C CYS A 524 14.02 15.55 -0.40
N PRO A 525 13.36 15.41 0.77
CA PRO A 525 12.21 16.24 1.14
C PRO A 525 12.55 17.73 1.23
N VAL A 526 13.82 18.05 1.53
CA VAL A 526 14.31 19.42 1.73
C VAL A 526 14.31 20.22 0.42
N LEU A 527 14.50 19.56 -0.73
CA LEU A 527 14.46 20.23 -2.05
C LEU A 527 13.13 20.96 -2.26
N PHE A 528 12.01 20.27 -2.05
CA PHE A 528 10.68 20.83 -2.21
C PHE A 528 10.37 21.90 -1.16
N VAL A 529 10.84 21.71 0.07
CA VAL A 529 10.69 22.68 1.17
C VAL A 529 11.42 23.98 0.84
N ILE A 530 12.65 23.91 0.35
CA ILE A 530 13.43 25.10 -0.03
C ILE A 530 12.80 25.78 -1.24
N ASN A 531 12.46 25.05 -2.30
CA ASN A 531 11.83 25.63 -3.49
C ASN A 531 10.59 26.46 -3.11
N ARG A 532 9.74 25.91 -2.24
CA ARG A 532 8.58 26.63 -1.70
C ARG A 532 8.97 27.85 -0.86
N ARG A 533 9.91 27.70 0.09
CA ARG A 533 10.35 28.81 0.95
C ARG A 533 10.96 29.96 0.14
N THR A 534 11.73 29.65 -0.89
CA THR A 534 12.29 30.64 -1.82
C THR A 534 11.18 31.38 -2.58
N ARG A 535 10.13 30.66 -3.03
CA ARG A 535 8.94 31.29 -3.65
C ARG A 535 8.22 32.21 -2.66
N GLU A 536 8.00 31.77 -1.42
CA GLU A 536 7.36 32.59 -0.37
C GLU A 536 8.21 33.82 0.00
N HIS A 537 9.53 33.67 0.06
CA HIS A 537 10.48 34.75 0.33
C HIS A 537 10.47 35.84 -0.76
N GLY A 538 10.11 35.51 -2.01
CA GLY A 538 9.92 36.50 -3.07
C GLY A 538 8.91 37.61 -2.73
N GLN A 539 8.03 37.39 -1.74
CA GLN A 539 7.06 38.39 -1.25
C GLN A 539 7.66 39.41 -0.27
N VAL A 540 8.86 39.15 0.27
CA VAL A 540 9.48 40.01 1.31
C VAL A 540 9.68 41.44 0.80
N GLN A 541 10.13 41.62 -0.44
CA GLN A 541 10.33 42.96 -0.99
C GLN A 541 9.02 43.74 -1.06
N TYR A 542 7.95 43.09 -1.52
CA TYR A 542 6.62 43.70 -1.55
C TYR A 542 6.15 44.13 -0.14
N TYR A 543 6.42 43.31 0.89
CA TYR A 543 6.08 43.66 2.26
C TYR A 543 6.88 44.86 2.79
N ARG A 544 8.17 44.97 2.42
CA ARG A 544 9.01 46.13 2.77
C ARG A 544 8.50 47.41 2.10
N ASP A 545 8.28 47.36 0.79
CA ASP A 545 7.77 48.51 0.02
C ASP A 545 6.42 49.00 0.55
N LEU A 546 5.58 48.07 1.01
CA LEU A 546 4.26 48.38 1.56
C LEU A 546 4.34 49.00 2.96
N LEU A 547 5.32 48.59 3.78
CA LEU A 547 5.59 49.24 5.05
C LEU A 547 6.08 50.68 4.81
N GLU A 548 7.06 50.88 3.94
CA GLU A 548 7.63 52.22 3.63
C GLU A 548 6.60 53.21 3.04
N LYS A 549 5.62 52.71 2.28
CA LYS A 549 4.62 53.56 1.61
C LYS A 549 3.42 53.91 2.47
N MET A 550 3.08 53.09 3.46
CA MET A 550 1.79 53.18 4.16
C MET A 550 1.92 53.50 5.65
N PHE A 551 3.11 53.36 6.24
CA PHE A 551 3.42 53.60 7.65
C PHE A 551 4.74 54.34 7.77
#